data_AF-A0A0Z8KVX0-F1
#
_entry.id   AF-A0A0Z8KVX0-F1
#
_cell.length_a   1.000
_cell.length_b   1.000
_cell.length_c   1.000
_cell.angle_alpha   90.00
_cell.angle_beta   90.00
_cell.angle_gamma   90.00
#
_symmetry.space_group_name_H-M   'P 1'
#
loop_
_entity.id
_entity.type
_entity.pdbx_description
1 polymer ?
#
loop_
_entity_poly.entity_id
_entity_poly.type
_entity_poly.pdbx_seq_one_letter_code
_entity_poly.pdbx_strand_id
1 'polypeptide(L)'
;MNFKKTLLFCIVVMSALFVHTTNIFAEDASSLSYMISNQEAWKIPEISKEMDSEQITYIPEINLVSFQNLGRKDYNVVSKYFDLEKGHSLPKIDIKKEIEVDFIANSKIESINVDSVSNSNLEILDILSDKFNNFNWAYKKILSNRIPTKKRLGEGIKIGIIDSGIDFSHPKLVNNVVNQNNYVNDNQTDELGHGTQVAGVINTLAPGVEMTSYKVMGADDGESLNVIKAIIDATNDDMDIINISLGSYKNFTKQEEKFTTIAFLRAIEYARRNQTIVVASAGNESLNLDTFSNNNMHVPGGLPSVITVATTDKRGKKADYSNYGSIISISSPTGSFGEQYMATGQIDAREMMMTYYPLTKDSLIGSLAGFPKGYTLSFGTSLAAPAVSAAVAVILSENSAQDRDVEHIILQLMRNSEQFNSDSESIGYGELRIR
;
A
#
# COMPACT_ATOMS: atom_id res chain seq x y z
N MET A 1 52.47 8.07 11.50
CA MET A 1 51.70 7.05 12.26
C MET A 1 50.25 7.50 12.31
N ASN A 2 49.30 6.59 12.09
CA ASN A 2 47.89 6.81 11.70
C ASN A 2 47.14 8.03 12.29
N PHE A 3 46.75 8.97 11.43
CA PHE A 3 45.52 9.75 11.63
C PHE A 3 44.31 8.86 11.28
N LYS A 4 43.42 8.59 12.24
CA LYS A 4 42.10 7.99 11.93
C LYS A 4 41.17 9.09 11.42
N LYS A 5 40.70 8.98 10.18
CA LYS A 5 39.63 9.84 9.65
C LYS A 5 38.28 9.38 10.21
N THR A 6 37.73 10.12 11.16
CA THR A 6 36.30 10.02 11.49
C THR A 6 35.50 10.70 10.38
N LEU A 7 34.76 9.92 9.60
CA LEU A 7 34.04 10.42 8.43
C LEU A 7 32.66 10.98 8.85
N LEU A 8 32.64 12.24 9.27
CA LEU A 8 31.41 12.95 9.65
C LEU A 8 30.57 13.25 8.40
N PHE A 9 29.46 12.52 8.22
CA PHE A 9 28.55 12.70 7.08
C PHE A 9 27.33 13.53 7.48
N CYS A 10 27.33 14.81 7.12
CA CYS A 10 26.15 15.66 7.25
C CYS A 10 25.19 15.40 6.07
N ILE A 11 24.15 14.59 6.28
CA ILE A 11 23.01 14.51 5.35
C ILE A 11 21.94 15.48 5.86
N VAL A 12 22.01 16.73 5.40
CA VAL A 12 20.86 17.65 5.50
C VAL A 12 19.88 17.25 4.40
N VAL A 13 18.92 16.40 4.74
CA VAL A 13 17.73 16.23 3.90
C VAL A 13 16.95 17.53 4.03
N MET A 14 16.96 18.36 2.98
CA MET A 14 15.91 19.38 2.84
C MET A 14 14.59 18.63 2.64
N SER A 15 13.77 18.59 3.68
CA SER A 15 12.34 18.36 3.51
C SER A 15 11.80 19.46 2.60
N ALA A 16 11.34 19.09 1.42
CA ALA A 16 10.73 20.00 0.45
C ALA A 16 9.31 20.39 0.89
N LEU A 17 9.21 21.04 2.06
CA LEU A 17 8.00 21.66 2.57
C LEU A 17 7.63 22.85 1.67
N PHE A 18 6.94 22.56 0.57
CA PHE A 18 6.31 23.56 -0.29
C PHE A 18 5.10 24.19 0.43
N VAL A 19 5.39 25.03 1.42
CA VAL A 19 4.41 25.97 1.97
C VAL A 19 4.22 27.08 0.94
N HIS A 20 3.26 26.88 0.03
CA HIS A 20 2.72 27.92 -0.84
C HIS A 20 1.32 28.31 -0.40
N THR A 21 1.27 29.13 0.66
CA THR A 21 0.08 29.91 1.00
C THR A 21 -0.05 31.08 0.02
N THR A 22 -1.08 31.07 -0.83
CA THR A 22 -2.07 32.16 -1.01
C THR A 22 -2.93 31.90 -2.24
N ASN A 23 -4.23 31.72 -2.05
CA ASN A 23 -5.20 32.78 -2.35
C ASN A 23 -6.56 32.49 -1.70
N ILE A 24 -7.35 33.55 -1.51
CA ILE A 24 -8.72 33.50 -1.00
C ILE A 24 -9.66 33.97 -2.11
N PHE A 25 -10.69 33.18 -2.41
CA PHE A 25 -11.91 33.58 -3.10
C PHE A 25 -13.11 33.00 -2.35
N ALA A 26 -14.31 33.55 -2.56
CA ALA A 26 -15.46 33.29 -1.69
C ALA A 26 -16.81 33.25 -2.44
N GLU A 27 -17.67 32.38 -1.89
CA GLU A 27 -19.14 32.25 -2.05
C GLU A 27 -19.70 31.56 -3.33
N ASP A 28 -20.68 30.66 -3.09
CA ASP A 28 -21.53 29.81 -3.98
C ASP A 28 -20.92 28.83 -5.02
N ALA A 29 -20.85 27.52 -4.68
CA ALA A 29 -20.92 26.30 -5.55
C ALA A 29 -20.72 24.92 -4.79
N SER A 30 -20.86 23.71 -5.42
CA SER A 30 -21.09 22.36 -4.76
C SER A 30 -20.33 21.08 -5.30
N SER A 31 -20.70 19.79 -5.00
CA SER A 31 -20.02 18.47 -5.37
C SER A 31 -20.83 17.14 -5.11
N LEU A 32 -20.58 15.99 -5.81
CA LEU A 32 -21.29 14.64 -5.75
C LEU A 32 -20.37 13.36 -6.04
N SER A 33 -20.84 12.06 -6.01
CA SER A 33 -20.23 10.82 -6.73
C SER A 33 -20.96 9.40 -6.65
N TYR A 34 -20.97 8.50 -7.71
CA TYR A 34 -22.01 7.40 -8.01
C TYR A 34 -22.02 6.15 -9.15
N MET A 35 -21.02 5.59 -9.96
CA MET A 35 -20.84 4.27 -10.89
C MET A 35 -21.37 4.02 -12.41
N ILE A 36 -20.54 3.62 -13.45
CA ILE A 36 -20.84 3.10 -14.87
C ILE A 36 -19.96 1.92 -15.41
N SER A 37 -20.47 1.18 -16.41
CA SER A 37 -19.75 0.25 -17.32
C SER A 37 -20.08 0.52 -18.82
N ASN A 38 -19.45 -0.20 -19.76
CA ASN A 38 -19.50 0.07 -21.22
C ASN A 38 -20.90 0.33 -21.83
N GLN A 39 -21.95 -0.34 -21.36
CA GLN A 39 -23.30 -0.21 -21.94
C GLN A 39 -24.10 0.98 -21.38
N GLU A 40 -23.52 1.82 -20.52
CA GLU A 40 -24.19 2.99 -19.95
C GLU A 40 -23.43 4.32 -20.11
N ALA A 41 -22.29 4.32 -20.82
CA ALA A 41 -21.68 5.57 -21.29
C ALA A 41 -22.52 6.26 -22.40
N TRP A 42 -23.48 5.57 -23.03
CA TRP A 42 -24.43 6.20 -23.97
C TRP A 42 -25.36 7.16 -23.25
N LYS A 43 -25.70 6.85 -21.99
CA LYS A 43 -26.36 7.80 -21.12
C LYS A 43 -25.29 8.79 -20.68
N ILE A 44 -24.84 9.62 -21.62
CA ILE A 44 -24.13 10.88 -21.35
C ILE A 44 -24.34 12.04 -22.36
N PRO A 45 -24.55 11.83 -23.69
CA PRO A 45 -24.64 12.94 -24.67
C PRO A 45 -26.02 13.56 -25.01
N GLU A 46 -27.14 13.21 -24.28
CA GLU A 46 -29.21 14.49 -22.73
C GLU A 46 -28.97 15.54 -21.50
N ILE A 47 -28.46 15.12 -20.30
CA ILE A 47 -27.64 15.91 -19.34
C ILE A 47 -27.11 17.27 -19.83
N SER A 48 -26.18 17.32 -20.78
CA SER A 48 -25.33 18.51 -20.95
C SER A 48 -25.98 19.65 -21.74
N LYS A 49 -27.33 19.77 -21.71
CA LYS A 49 -28.10 20.63 -22.62
C LYS A 49 -29.14 21.56 -21.99
N GLU A 50 -29.28 21.56 -20.66
CA GLU A 50 -30.13 22.55 -19.95
C GLU A 50 -29.56 22.98 -18.55
N MET A 51 -28.33 22.56 -18.19
CA MET A 51 -27.64 22.77 -16.89
C MET A 51 -26.33 23.60 -17.03
N ASP A 52 -25.94 24.32 -15.97
CA ASP A 52 -24.61 24.88 -15.71
C ASP A 52 -23.49 23.82 -15.50
N SER A 53 -22.32 24.01 -16.13
CA SER A 53 -21.37 22.94 -16.45
C SER A 53 -20.13 22.78 -15.55
N GLU A 54 -19.95 23.60 -14.52
CA GLU A 54 -18.72 23.58 -13.69
C GLU A 54 -18.64 22.38 -12.73
N GLN A 55 -18.39 21.18 -13.27
CA GLN A 55 -18.82 19.93 -12.61
C GLN A 55 -18.07 18.61 -12.97
N ILE A 56 -17.21 18.07 -12.07
CA ILE A 56 -16.49 16.75 -12.17
C ILE A 56 -16.10 16.11 -10.79
N THR A 57 -16.24 14.77 -10.53
CA THR A 57 -15.59 14.05 -9.35
C THR A 57 -15.55 12.48 -9.21
N TYR A 58 -16.48 11.67 -9.73
CA TYR A 58 -16.66 10.18 -9.59
C TYR A 58 -15.31 9.52 -10.29
N ILE A 59 -14.77 8.26 -10.07
CA ILE A 59 -14.05 7.20 -10.95
C ILE A 59 -14.86 5.86 -11.25
N PRO A 60 -15.16 5.26 -12.44
CA PRO A 60 -16.01 4.01 -12.64
C PRO A 60 -15.61 2.49 -12.56
N GLU A 61 -15.68 1.92 -11.35
CA GLU A 61 -15.68 0.48 -11.00
C GLU A 61 -16.60 -0.09 -9.83
N ILE A 62 -16.91 0.62 -8.70
CA ILE A 62 -17.93 0.53 -7.58
C ILE A 62 -19.15 1.52 -7.69
N ASN A 63 -19.05 2.79 -7.19
CA ASN A 63 -19.94 3.96 -7.43
C ASN A 63 -19.27 5.42 -7.45
N LEU A 64 -18.45 5.84 -8.47
CA LEU A 64 -17.78 7.09 -8.93
C LEU A 64 -17.41 7.23 -10.58
N VAL A 65 -17.04 8.24 -11.56
CA VAL A 65 -17.51 9.48 -12.55
C VAL A 65 -18.54 10.74 -12.21
N SER A 66 -18.27 12.02 -11.71
CA SER A 66 -19.23 12.97 -10.95
C SER A 66 -19.58 14.46 -11.40
N PHE A 67 -20.43 15.25 -10.67
CA PHE A 67 -20.85 16.67 -10.84
C PHE A 67 -20.72 17.63 -9.60
N GLN A 68 -20.42 18.92 -9.83
CA GLN A 68 -20.18 19.97 -8.80
C GLN A 68 -21.24 21.10 -8.69
N ASN A 69 -21.04 22.27 -9.31
CA ASN A 69 -21.71 23.56 -9.07
C ASN A 69 -23.24 23.56 -9.43
N LEU A 70 -24.14 23.39 -8.45
CA LEU A 70 -25.57 23.05 -8.69
C LEU A 70 -26.60 24.09 -8.24
N GLY A 71 -27.41 24.59 -9.18
CA GLY A 71 -28.63 25.38 -8.98
C GLY A 71 -29.94 24.63 -9.29
N ARG A 72 -31.09 25.28 -9.07
CA ARG A 72 -32.42 24.60 -9.14
C ARG A 72 -32.88 24.20 -10.55
N LYS A 73 -32.38 24.85 -11.61
CA LYS A 73 -32.68 24.41 -13.00
C LYS A 73 -31.90 23.15 -13.33
N ASP A 74 -30.67 23.12 -12.89
CA ASP A 74 -29.61 22.21 -13.30
C ASP A 74 -29.98 20.76 -12.93
N TYR A 75 -30.59 20.58 -11.76
CA TYR A 75 -31.11 19.29 -11.28
C TYR A 75 -32.16 18.58 -12.19
N ASN A 76 -32.80 19.27 -13.15
CA ASN A 76 -33.88 18.68 -13.97
C ASN A 76 -33.39 18.02 -15.27
N VAL A 77 -32.08 18.11 -15.50
CA VAL A 77 -31.47 18.03 -16.82
C VAL A 77 -30.48 16.89 -16.84
N VAL A 78 -29.66 16.93 -15.81
CA VAL A 78 -28.58 16.01 -15.52
C VAL A 78 -29.17 14.73 -14.91
N SER A 79 -30.48 14.69 -14.74
CA SER A 79 -31.31 13.51 -14.50
C SER A 79 -31.74 12.77 -15.78
N LYS A 80 -31.18 13.10 -16.96
CA LYS A 80 -31.65 12.57 -18.27
C LYS A 80 -30.68 11.71 -19.09
N TYR A 81 -29.43 12.15 -19.35
CA TYR A 81 -28.47 11.30 -20.12
C TYR A 81 -27.91 10.31 -19.11
N PHE A 82 -26.75 10.60 -18.53
CA PHE A 82 -26.37 10.02 -17.25
C PHE A 82 -27.50 10.29 -16.22
N ASP A 83 -27.42 9.58 -15.10
CA ASP A 83 -28.27 9.76 -13.92
C ASP A 83 -28.02 11.15 -13.25
N LEU A 84 -28.86 11.58 -12.27
CA LEU A 84 -28.52 12.68 -11.33
C LEU A 84 -28.05 12.30 -9.92
N GLU A 85 -27.92 11.02 -9.59
CA GLU A 85 -26.84 10.66 -8.65
C GLU A 85 -25.26 11.10 -8.93
N LYS A 86 -23.60 10.79 -10.64
CA LYS A 86 -23.18 11.19 -12.20
C LYS A 86 -22.07 12.35 -12.39
N GLY A 87 -21.10 12.77 -13.31
CA GLY A 87 -20.15 12.36 -14.45
C GLY A 87 -18.59 12.79 -14.59
N HIS A 88 -17.50 11.93 -14.52
CA HIS A 88 -16.00 12.25 -14.49
C HIS A 88 -14.86 11.16 -14.82
N SER A 89 -14.18 10.44 -13.87
CA SER A 89 -12.94 9.57 -14.04
C SER A 89 -13.08 8.09 -14.59
N LEU A 90 -12.37 7.03 -14.11
CA LEU A 90 -11.94 5.83 -14.94
C LEU A 90 -12.90 4.58 -15.13
N PRO A 91 -13.15 3.99 -16.34
CA PRO A 91 -14.11 2.86 -16.51
C PRO A 91 -13.63 1.40 -16.67
N LYS A 92 -14.56 0.45 -16.42
CA LYS A 92 -14.39 -1.02 -16.60
C LYS A 92 -14.08 -1.51 -18.03
N ILE A 93 -13.16 -2.48 -18.12
CA ILE A 93 -12.78 -3.24 -19.33
C ILE A 93 -13.84 -4.32 -19.67
N ASP A 94 -14.03 -4.62 -20.96
CA ASP A 94 -14.88 -5.73 -21.44
C ASP A 94 -14.03 -7.00 -21.65
N ILE A 95 -14.32 -8.08 -20.90
CA ILE A 95 -13.77 -9.41 -21.16
C ILE A 95 -14.91 -10.35 -21.51
N LYS A 96 -15.13 -10.56 -22.81
CA LYS A 96 -15.94 -11.68 -23.30
C LYS A 96 -15.07 -12.93 -23.40
N LYS A 97 -15.53 -14.00 -22.74
CA LYS A 97 -14.92 -15.33 -22.84
C LYS A 97 -14.87 -15.80 -24.29
N GLU A 98 -13.73 -16.35 -24.69
CA GLU A 98 -13.60 -17.81 -24.79
C GLU A 98 -12.16 -18.24 -24.48
N ILE A 99 -11.98 -19.52 -24.11
CA ILE A 99 -10.68 -20.08 -23.72
C ILE A 99 -10.19 -21.01 -24.83
N GLU A 100 -9.15 -20.60 -25.56
CA GLU A 100 -8.22 -21.51 -26.23
C GLU A 100 -6.80 -21.09 -25.89
N VAL A 101 -6.20 -21.75 -24.89
CA VAL A 101 -4.78 -21.60 -24.54
C VAL A 101 -4.00 -22.65 -25.31
N ASP A 102 -3.71 -22.35 -26.56
CA ASP A 102 -2.97 -23.24 -27.45
C ASP A 102 -1.48 -23.19 -27.08
N PHE A 103 -1.07 -24.09 -26.18
CA PHE A 103 0.26 -24.15 -25.59
C PHE A 103 1.29 -24.72 -26.59
N ILE A 104 1.60 -23.96 -27.65
CA ILE A 104 2.62 -24.32 -28.64
C ILE A 104 4.01 -24.22 -27.99
N ALA A 105 4.41 -25.30 -27.35
CA ALA A 105 5.77 -25.50 -26.91
C ALA A 105 6.72 -25.55 -28.12
N ASN A 106 7.70 -24.65 -28.20
CA ASN A 106 9.07 -24.92 -28.67
C ASN A 106 9.96 -23.67 -28.60
N SER A 107 10.75 -23.55 -27.54
CA SER A 107 12.08 -22.94 -27.62
C SER A 107 13.09 -23.96 -27.11
N LYS A 108 14.14 -24.23 -27.89
CA LYS A 108 15.17 -25.21 -27.52
C LYS A 108 16.07 -24.59 -26.46
N ILE A 109 15.99 -25.10 -25.23
CA ILE A 109 17.06 -24.92 -24.24
C ILE A 109 18.13 -25.96 -24.56
N GLU A 110 19.31 -25.53 -24.99
CA GLU A 110 20.46 -26.43 -25.11
C GLU A 110 20.96 -26.81 -23.71
N SER A 111 21.11 -28.11 -23.46
CA SER A 111 21.42 -28.66 -22.14
C SER A 111 22.88 -28.43 -21.77
N ILE A 112 23.13 -27.48 -20.86
CA ILE A 112 24.42 -27.39 -20.16
C ILE A 112 24.45 -28.47 -19.07
N ASN A 113 25.33 -29.46 -19.24
CA ASN A 113 25.56 -30.48 -18.21
C ASN A 113 26.21 -29.83 -16.98
N VAL A 114 25.59 -29.97 -15.81
CA VAL A 114 26.17 -29.60 -14.51
C VAL A 114 26.14 -30.83 -13.61
N ASP A 115 27.16 -31.69 -13.77
CA ASP A 115 27.29 -32.90 -12.98
C ASP A 115 27.70 -32.58 -11.53
N SER A 116 26.89 -33.07 -10.58
CA SER A 116 27.25 -33.34 -9.18
C SER A 116 27.93 -32.23 -8.36
N VAL A 117 27.12 -31.40 -7.68
CA VAL A 117 27.41 -31.01 -6.29
C VAL A 117 26.16 -31.19 -5.45
N SER A 118 26.21 -32.10 -4.47
CA SER A 118 25.10 -32.36 -3.56
C SER A 118 25.15 -31.43 -2.34
N ASN A 119 24.25 -30.46 -2.27
CA ASN A 119 23.58 -30.08 -1.02
C ASN A 119 22.35 -29.21 -1.28
N SER A 120 21.35 -29.34 -0.41
CA SER A 120 20.07 -28.62 -0.52
C SER A 120 20.22 -27.17 -0.06
N ASN A 121 20.76 -26.31 -0.94
CA ASN A 121 20.78 -24.88 -0.73
C ASN A 121 19.34 -24.32 -0.80
N LEU A 122 18.75 -24.12 0.37
CA LEU A 122 17.69 -23.11 0.53
C LEU A 122 18.24 -21.78 0.03
N GLU A 123 17.60 -21.17 -0.97
CA GLU A 123 17.82 -19.74 -1.26
C GLU A 123 17.29 -18.93 -0.08
N ILE A 124 18.15 -18.71 0.92
CA ILE A 124 17.96 -17.65 1.89
C ILE A 124 17.95 -16.35 1.08
N LEU A 125 16.78 -15.73 0.97
CA LEU A 125 16.59 -14.42 0.33
C LEU A 125 17.72 -13.48 0.77
N ASP A 126 18.49 -12.93 -0.18
CA ASP A 126 19.80 -12.30 0.10
C ASP A 126 19.76 -11.25 1.22
N ILE A 127 18.63 -10.55 1.33
CA ILE A 127 18.29 -9.59 2.38
C ILE A 127 18.35 -10.15 3.81
N LEU A 128 18.03 -11.44 4.02
CA LEU A 128 18.08 -12.14 5.30
C LEU A 128 19.47 -12.69 5.65
N SER A 129 20.43 -12.64 4.71
CA SER A 129 21.79 -13.11 4.96
C SER A 129 22.50 -12.29 6.05
N ASP A 130 23.42 -12.92 6.78
CA ASP A 130 24.11 -12.26 7.89
C ASP A 130 24.99 -11.07 7.47
N LYS A 131 25.29 -10.92 6.17
CA LYS A 131 25.92 -9.74 5.56
C LYS A 131 25.14 -8.45 5.87
N PHE A 132 23.81 -8.52 5.99
CA PHE A 132 22.94 -7.35 6.17
C PHE A 132 22.30 -7.28 7.57
N ASN A 133 22.88 -7.95 8.58
CA ASN A 133 22.34 -8.05 9.94
C ASN A 133 22.01 -6.71 10.63
N ASN A 134 22.71 -5.62 10.28
CA ASN A 134 22.41 -4.30 10.83
C ASN A 134 21.03 -3.75 10.38
N PHE A 135 20.55 -4.23 9.22
CA PHE A 135 19.43 -3.66 8.45
C PHE A 135 18.28 -4.66 8.18
N ASN A 136 18.51 -5.98 8.34
CA ASN A 136 17.46 -7.00 8.24
C ASN A 136 16.81 -7.38 9.59
N TRP A 137 17.18 -6.67 10.65
CA TRP A 137 16.67 -6.79 12.01
C TRP A 137 15.13 -6.85 12.08
N ALA A 138 14.43 -6.06 11.26
CA ALA A 138 12.98 -5.99 11.18
C ALA A 138 12.39 -7.37 10.81
N TYR A 139 12.88 -7.95 9.71
CA TYR A 139 12.49 -9.28 9.27
C TYR A 139 12.84 -10.36 10.31
N LYS A 140 14.04 -10.31 10.91
CA LYS A 140 14.43 -11.28 11.95
C LYS A 140 13.52 -11.21 13.19
N LYS A 141 13.07 -10.00 13.57
CA LYS A 141 12.11 -9.75 14.66
C LYS A 141 10.71 -10.29 14.30
N ILE A 142 10.19 -9.94 13.13
CA ILE A 142 8.87 -10.40 12.63
C ILE A 142 8.82 -11.92 12.48
N LEU A 143 9.80 -12.52 11.80
CA LEU A 143 9.85 -13.96 11.53
C LEU A 143 10.11 -14.82 12.78
N SER A 144 10.36 -14.23 13.96
CA SER A 144 10.80 -14.95 15.16
C SER A 144 12.02 -15.86 14.90
N ASN A 145 12.94 -15.42 14.04
CA ASN A 145 14.06 -16.20 13.48
C ASN A 145 13.69 -17.45 12.65
N ARG A 146 12.44 -17.61 12.20
CA ARG A 146 12.07 -18.63 11.19
C ARG A 146 12.72 -18.31 9.83
N ILE A 147 13.07 -19.35 9.07
CA ILE A 147 13.49 -19.23 7.67
C ILE A 147 12.24 -19.28 6.78
N PRO A 148 11.93 -18.23 6.01
CA PRO A 148 10.79 -18.20 5.10
C PRO A 148 11.11 -18.97 3.82
N THR A 149 10.13 -19.71 3.30
CA THR A 149 10.24 -20.51 2.06
C THR A 149 8.90 -20.56 1.36
N LYS A 150 8.85 -20.59 0.02
CA LYS A 150 7.59 -20.59 -0.76
C LYS A 150 6.53 -21.55 -0.20
N LYS A 151 6.89 -22.83 -0.06
CA LYS A 151 6.04 -23.93 0.45
C LYS A 151 5.65 -23.87 1.95
N ARG A 152 5.86 -22.74 2.62
CA ARG A 152 5.58 -22.60 4.07
C ARG A 152 4.86 -21.33 4.46
N LEU A 153 4.92 -20.27 3.66
CA LEU A 153 4.44 -18.94 4.07
C LEU A 153 3.78 -18.25 2.87
N GLY A 154 2.44 -18.28 2.85
CA GLY A 154 1.61 -17.60 1.84
C GLY A 154 1.38 -18.38 0.54
N GLU A 155 1.71 -19.68 0.48
CA GLU A 155 1.47 -20.51 -0.72
C GLU A 155 -0.03 -20.51 -1.09
N GLY A 156 -0.34 -20.17 -2.34
CA GLY A 156 -1.71 -20.12 -2.87
C GLY A 156 -2.55 -18.91 -2.45
N ILE A 157 -1.94 -17.87 -1.86
CA ILE A 157 -2.62 -16.62 -1.47
C ILE A 157 -2.22 -15.47 -2.41
N LYS A 158 -3.23 -14.71 -2.85
CA LYS A 158 -3.11 -13.54 -3.75
C LYS A 158 -3.19 -12.22 -2.98
N ILE A 159 -2.19 -11.36 -3.14
CA ILE A 159 -2.14 -10.01 -2.55
C ILE A 159 -2.18 -8.93 -3.63
N GLY A 160 -3.18 -8.05 -3.57
CA GLY A 160 -3.18 -6.81 -4.33
C GLY A 160 -2.38 -5.72 -3.65
N ILE A 161 -1.41 -5.12 -4.34
CA ILE A 161 -0.56 -4.04 -3.83
C ILE A 161 -0.96 -2.72 -4.50
N ILE A 162 -1.61 -1.84 -3.74
CA ILE A 162 -2.10 -0.54 -4.20
C ILE A 162 -1.06 0.53 -3.84
N ASP A 163 -0.24 0.91 -4.83
CA ASP A 163 0.97 1.72 -4.61
C ASP A 163 1.49 2.40 -5.91
N SER A 164 2.78 2.76 -6.03
CA SER A 164 3.41 3.41 -7.18
C SER A 164 3.78 2.49 -8.37
N GLY A 165 3.32 1.24 -8.35
CA GLY A 165 3.72 0.17 -9.29
C GLY A 165 4.90 -0.67 -8.77
N ILE A 166 5.29 -1.71 -9.51
CA ILE A 166 6.39 -2.62 -9.11
C ILE A 166 7.39 -2.81 -10.25
N ASP A 167 8.69 -2.96 -9.93
CA ASP A 167 9.70 -3.44 -10.88
C ASP A 167 9.65 -4.97 -11.07
N PHE A 168 8.93 -5.40 -12.11
CA PHE A 168 8.83 -6.80 -12.56
C PHE A 168 10.18 -7.42 -12.99
N SER A 169 11.17 -6.59 -13.36
CA SER A 169 12.50 -7.09 -13.72
C SER A 169 13.36 -7.47 -12.52
N HIS A 170 12.92 -7.12 -11.29
CA HIS A 170 13.65 -7.42 -10.07
C HIS A 170 13.73 -8.95 -9.85
N PRO A 171 14.92 -9.58 -9.80
CA PRO A 171 15.08 -11.04 -9.80
C PRO A 171 14.42 -11.80 -8.64
N LYS A 172 14.06 -11.11 -7.56
CA LYS A 172 13.32 -11.69 -6.43
C LYS A 172 11.80 -11.51 -6.51
N LEU A 173 11.28 -10.68 -7.42
CA LEU A 173 9.84 -10.41 -7.61
C LEU A 173 9.28 -11.06 -8.88
N VAL A 174 10.11 -11.26 -9.91
CA VAL A 174 9.72 -11.83 -11.23
C VAL A 174 9.00 -13.18 -11.17
N ASN A 175 9.18 -13.96 -10.08
CA ASN A 175 8.53 -15.27 -9.87
C ASN A 175 7.35 -15.21 -8.89
N ASN A 176 6.83 -14.02 -8.58
CA ASN A 176 5.76 -13.80 -7.60
C ASN A 176 4.75 -12.72 -8.02
N VAL A 177 5.16 -11.68 -8.75
CA VAL A 177 4.23 -10.64 -9.24
C VAL A 177 3.68 -11.04 -10.61
N VAL A 178 2.39 -11.33 -10.70
CA VAL A 178 1.75 -11.99 -11.86
C VAL A 178 1.05 -11.03 -12.82
N ASN A 179 0.66 -9.84 -12.37
CA ASN A 179 0.00 -8.81 -13.18
C ASN A 179 0.27 -7.38 -12.65
N GLN A 180 0.07 -6.37 -13.50
CA GLN A 180 -0.11 -4.98 -13.09
C GLN A 180 -1.29 -4.33 -13.81
N ASN A 181 -2.21 -3.80 -13.01
CA ASN A 181 -3.19 -2.82 -13.45
C ASN A 181 -2.65 -1.41 -13.09
N ASN A 182 -2.93 -0.40 -13.92
CA ASN A 182 -2.40 0.96 -13.73
C ASN A 182 -3.49 2.00 -14.04
N TYR A 183 -3.62 2.97 -13.15
CA TYR A 183 -4.72 3.93 -13.11
C TYR A 183 -4.23 5.39 -13.17
N VAL A 184 -2.92 5.61 -13.38
CA VAL A 184 -2.30 6.94 -13.35
C VAL A 184 -1.90 7.42 -14.74
N ASN A 185 -1.14 6.60 -15.46
CA ASN A 185 -0.48 6.96 -16.72
C ASN A 185 -0.13 5.69 -17.51
N ASP A 186 0.35 5.83 -18.76
CA ASP A 186 0.79 4.68 -19.55
C ASP A 186 2.11 4.04 -19.04
N ASN A 187 2.84 4.72 -18.14
CA ASN A 187 4.14 4.25 -17.67
C ASN A 187 3.98 3.13 -16.63
N GLN A 188 4.22 1.89 -17.05
CA GLN A 188 4.15 0.70 -16.20
C GLN A 188 5.33 0.54 -15.23
N THR A 189 6.33 1.43 -15.23
CA THR A 189 7.45 1.36 -14.27
C THR A 189 7.10 1.98 -12.91
N ASP A 190 7.75 1.50 -11.85
CA ASP A 190 7.68 2.10 -10.52
C ASP A 190 8.50 3.40 -10.49
N GLU A 191 7.82 4.52 -10.72
CA GLU A 191 8.41 5.85 -10.90
C GLU A 191 8.87 6.49 -9.58
N LEU A 192 8.24 6.14 -8.46
CA LEU A 192 8.64 6.56 -7.12
C LEU A 192 9.66 5.60 -6.50
N GLY A 193 9.56 4.31 -6.85
CA GLY A 193 10.33 3.22 -6.25
C GLY A 193 9.73 2.67 -4.96
N HIS A 194 8.49 3.04 -4.60
CA HIS A 194 7.88 2.71 -3.30
C HIS A 194 7.13 1.37 -3.34
N GLY A 195 6.31 1.12 -4.36
CA GLY A 195 5.61 -0.17 -4.50
C GLY A 195 6.57 -1.36 -4.62
N THR A 196 7.75 -1.18 -5.21
CA THR A 196 8.83 -2.19 -5.18
C THR A 196 9.39 -2.44 -3.78
N GLN A 197 9.47 -1.42 -2.91
CA GLN A 197 9.85 -1.59 -1.50
C GLN A 197 8.77 -2.35 -0.71
N VAL A 198 7.50 -2.05 -0.98
CA VAL A 198 6.32 -2.68 -0.37
C VAL A 198 6.23 -4.16 -0.76
N ALA A 199 6.36 -4.46 -2.06
CA ALA A 199 6.46 -5.83 -2.58
C ALA A 199 7.69 -6.58 -2.05
N GLY A 200 8.82 -5.88 -1.88
CA GLY A 200 10.03 -6.43 -1.28
C GLY A 200 9.86 -6.87 0.18
N VAL A 201 9.03 -6.16 0.96
CA VAL A 201 8.64 -6.58 2.32
C VAL A 201 7.75 -7.83 2.27
N ILE A 202 6.70 -7.83 1.45
CA ILE A 202 5.78 -8.98 1.29
C ILE A 202 6.55 -10.24 0.88
N ASN A 203 7.32 -10.16 -0.20
CA ASN A 203 8.08 -11.29 -0.76
C ASN A 203 9.15 -11.84 0.20
N THR A 204 9.69 -11.00 1.09
CA THR A 204 10.69 -11.42 2.07
C THR A 204 10.07 -12.17 3.26
N LEU A 205 8.80 -11.89 3.59
CA LEU A 205 8.10 -12.47 4.74
C LEU A 205 7.20 -13.66 4.36
N ALA A 206 6.52 -13.58 3.21
CA ALA A 206 5.65 -14.62 2.67
C ALA A 206 6.00 -14.92 1.19
N PRO A 207 7.17 -15.51 0.89
CA PRO A 207 7.63 -15.76 -0.48
C PRO A 207 6.75 -16.73 -1.30
N GLY A 208 5.73 -17.36 -0.70
CA GLY A 208 4.77 -18.21 -1.37
C GLY A 208 3.64 -17.46 -2.10
N VAL A 209 3.42 -16.18 -1.81
CA VAL A 209 2.27 -15.43 -2.35
C VAL A 209 2.41 -15.09 -3.82
N GLU A 210 1.26 -14.99 -4.48
CA GLU A 210 1.09 -14.29 -5.76
C GLU A 210 0.75 -12.83 -5.48
N MET A 211 1.30 -11.91 -6.28
CA MET A 211 1.07 -10.47 -6.14
C MET A 211 0.53 -9.88 -7.45
N THR A 212 -0.48 -9.03 -7.36
CA THR A 212 -0.87 -8.14 -8.47
C THR A 212 -0.62 -6.70 -8.04
N SER A 213 0.04 -5.92 -8.90
CA SER A 213 0.23 -4.48 -8.65
C SER A 213 -0.97 -3.69 -9.18
N TYR A 214 -1.36 -2.67 -8.43
CA TYR A 214 -2.42 -1.73 -8.76
C TYR A 214 -1.83 -0.32 -8.64
N LYS A 215 -1.23 0.18 -9.72
CA LYS A 215 -0.51 1.45 -9.73
C LYS A 215 -1.49 2.62 -9.65
N VAL A 216 -1.38 3.41 -8.58
CA VAL A 216 -2.23 4.57 -8.26
C VAL A 216 -1.44 5.85 -7.91
N MET A 217 -0.11 5.75 -7.82
CA MET A 217 0.81 6.90 -7.74
C MET A 217 1.81 6.88 -8.92
N GLY A 218 2.25 8.05 -9.36
CA GLY A 218 3.19 8.21 -10.47
C GLY A 218 4.61 8.49 -9.97
N ALA A 219 5.25 9.51 -10.56
CA ALA A 219 6.40 10.19 -9.95
C ALA A 219 5.99 11.14 -8.82
N ASP A 220 4.75 11.66 -8.88
CA ASP A 220 4.14 12.62 -7.97
C ASP A 220 2.96 11.98 -7.17
N ASP A 221 2.12 12.81 -6.54
CA ASP A 221 0.97 12.39 -5.74
C ASP A 221 -0.04 11.49 -6.48
N GLY A 222 -0.77 10.67 -5.73
CA GLY A 222 -1.83 9.80 -6.24
C GLY A 222 -3.22 10.36 -5.96
N GLU A 223 -4.11 10.31 -6.95
CA GLU A 223 -5.52 10.63 -6.73
C GLU A 223 -6.18 9.61 -5.81
N SER A 224 -6.84 10.08 -4.75
CA SER A 224 -7.65 9.23 -3.85
C SER A 224 -8.63 8.34 -4.61
N LEU A 225 -9.18 8.89 -5.69
CA LEU A 225 -10.08 8.24 -6.64
C LEU A 225 -9.43 6.98 -7.24
N ASN A 226 -8.19 7.05 -7.72
CA ASN A 226 -7.48 5.89 -8.27
C ASN A 226 -7.20 4.81 -7.21
N VAL A 227 -6.86 5.22 -5.97
CA VAL A 227 -6.76 4.30 -4.82
C VAL A 227 -8.08 3.57 -4.58
N ILE A 228 -9.20 4.30 -4.64
CA ILE A 228 -10.55 3.73 -4.48
C ILE A 228 -10.82 2.70 -5.58
N LYS A 229 -10.57 3.00 -6.87
CA LYS A 229 -10.63 2.02 -7.99
C LYS A 229 -9.85 0.75 -7.69
N ALA A 230 -8.59 0.90 -7.30
CA ALA A 230 -7.67 -0.21 -7.13
C ALA A 230 -8.16 -1.21 -6.07
N ILE A 231 -8.87 -0.74 -5.02
CA ILE A 231 -9.50 -1.62 -4.03
C ILE A 231 -10.56 -2.52 -4.69
N ILE A 232 -11.29 -2.01 -5.66
CA ILE A 232 -12.38 -2.73 -6.32
C ILE A 232 -11.85 -3.72 -7.34
N ASP A 233 -10.88 -3.34 -8.17
CA ASP A 233 -10.29 -4.28 -9.10
C ASP A 233 -9.57 -5.40 -8.35
N ALA A 234 -8.84 -5.08 -7.28
CA ALA A 234 -8.27 -6.13 -6.42
C ALA A 234 -9.34 -7.03 -5.79
N THR A 235 -10.56 -6.51 -5.53
CA THR A 235 -11.69 -7.34 -5.11
C THR A 235 -12.26 -8.18 -6.27
N ASN A 236 -12.36 -7.63 -7.49
CA ASN A 236 -12.90 -8.29 -8.69
C ASN A 236 -11.95 -9.36 -9.26
N ASP A 237 -10.64 -9.18 -9.12
CA ASP A 237 -9.57 -10.09 -9.56
C ASP A 237 -9.33 -11.22 -8.53
N ASP A 238 -10.28 -11.40 -7.60
CA ASP A 238 -10.27 -12.35 -6.48
C ASP A 238 -8.98 -12.27 -5.64
N MET A 239 -8.45 -11.08 -5.31
CA MET A 239 -7.36 -10.98 -4.33
C MET A 239 -7.88 -11.34 -2.93
N ASP A 240 -7.11 -12.12 -2.18
CA ASP A 240 -7.46 -12.49 -0.81
C ASP A 240 -7.17 -11.34 0.18
N ILE A 241 -6.13 -10.55 -0.13
CA ILE A 241 -5.64 -9.44 0.68
C ILE A 241 -5.38 -8.22 -0.22
N ILE A 242 -5.69 -7.03 0.27
CA ILE A 242 -5.35 -5.74 -0.33
C ILE A 242 -4.43 -4.98 0.62
N ASN A 243 -3.23 -4.66 0.16
CA ASN A 243 -2.26 -3.84 0.87
C ASN A 243 -2.27 -2.39 0.35
N ILE A 244 -2.51 -1.42 1.24
CA ILE A 244 -2.51 0.01 0.92
C ILE A 244 -1.48 0.72 1.79
N SER A 245 -0.30 0.95 1.23
CA SER A 245 0.86 1.52 1.94
C SER A 245 0.95 3.05 1.82
N LEU A 246 -0.20 3.68 1.58
CA LEU A 246 -0.38 5.11 1.32
C LEU A 246 -1.65 5.59 2.02
N GLY A 247 -1.76 6.90 2.21
CA GLY A 247 -2.91 7.50 2.89
C GLY A 247 -2.99 9.00 2.66
N SER A 248 -4.10 9.59 3.08
CA SER A 248 -4.34 11.03 3.00
C SER A 248 -5.27 11.47 4.12
N TYR A 249 -5.22 12.74 4.47
CA TYR A 249 -6.20 13.34 5.39
C TYR A 249 -7.35 13.99 4.63
N LYS A 250 -8.56 13.81 5.15
CA LYS A 250 -9.79 14.37 4.58
C LYS A 250 -10.56 15.09 5.69
N ASN A 251 -10.90 16.35 5.45
CA ASN A 251 -11.66 17.18 6.38
C ASN A 251 -13.16 17.14 6.04
N PHE A 252 -13.98 16.69 6.98
CA PHE A 252 -15.42 16.54 6.83
C PHE A 252 -16.19 17.87 6.70
N THR A 253 -15.58 19.02 6.98
CA THR A 253 -16.21 20.33 6.72
C THR A 253 -16.17 20.72 5.25
N LYS A 254 -15.29 20.11 4.44
CA LYS A 254 -15.23 20.29 2.99
C LYS A 254 -16.06 19.22 2.29
N GLN A 255 -16.93 19.62 1.36
CA GLN A 255 -17.87 18.71 0.69
C GLN A 255 -17.16 17.61 -0.11
N GLU A 256 -16.06 17.93 -0.79
CA GLU A 256 -15.31 17.02 -1.68
C GLU A 256 -14.47 15.99 -0.89
N GLU A 257 -13.84 16.42 0.20
CA GLU A 257 -13.05 15.54 1.07
C GLU A 257 -13.96 14.63 1.90
N LYS A 258 -15.10 15.15 2.38
CA LYS A 258 -16.20 14.35 2.93
C LYS A 258 -16.69 13.32 1.92
N PHE A 259 -16.93 13.72 0.66
CA PHE A 259 -17.34 12.77 -0.37
C PHE A 259 -16.28 11.67 -0.56
N THR A 260 -15.02 12.05 -0.77
CA THR A 260 -13.91 11.10 -0.99
C THR A 260 -13.77 10.09 0.16
N THR A 261 -14.03 10.52 1.40
CA THR A 261 -14.03 9.63 2.58
C THR A 261 -15.16 8.59 2.52
N ILE A 262 -16.35 8.98 2.08
CA ILE A 262 -17.49 8.07 1.87
C ILE A 262 -17.16 7.04 0.78
N ALA A 263 -16.48 7.45 -0.29
CA ALA A 263 -16.06 6.54 -1.35
C ALA A 263 -15.07 5.46 -0.89
N PHE A 264 -14.04 5.85 -0.12
CA PHE A 264 -13.14 4.88 0.51
C PHE A 264 -13.92 3.90 1.41
N LEU A 265 -14.82 4.40 2.27
CA LEU A 265 -15.67 3.54 3.11
C LEU A 265 -16.49 2.53 2.29
N ARG A 266 -17.02 2.93 1.12
CA ARG A 266 -17.73 2.01 0.21
C ARG A 266 -16.81 0.97 -0.43
N ALA A 267 -15.57 1.34 -0.76
CA ALA A 267 -14.59 0.42 -1.33
C ALA A 267 -14.11 -0.63 -0.31
N ILE A 268 -13.79 -0.21 0.92
CA ILE A 268 -13.41 -1.13 2.00
C ILE A 268 -14.55 -2.11 2.33
N GLU A 269 -15.80 -1.63 2.41
CA GLU A 269 -16.96 -2.49 2.64
C GLU A 269 -17.23 -3.44 1.45
N TYR A 270 -16.91 -3.02 0.22
CA TYR A 270 -17.00 -3.90 -0.96
C TYR A 270 -15.97 -5.03 -0.88
N ALA A 271 -14.70 -4.73 -0.59
CA ALA A 271 -13.65 -5.73 -0.39
C ALA A 271 -14.05 -6.73 0.73
N ARG A 272 -14.40 -6.22 1.91
CA ARG A 272 -14.80 -7.03 3.07
C ARG A 272 -15.97 -7.97 2.75
N ARG A 273 -16.97 -7.51 2.00
CA ARG A 273 -18.15 -8.31 1.64
C ARG A 273 -17.89 -9.41 0.61
N ASN A 274 -16.85 -9.27 -0.20
CA ASN A 274 -16.37 -10.33 -1.10
C ASN A 274 -15.23 -11.15 -0.45
N GLN A 275 -15.05 -11.03 0.87
CA GLN A 275 -14.06 -11.76 1.67
C GLN A 275 -12.59 -11.42 1.32
N THR A 276 -12.34 -10.21 0.82
CA THR A 276 -11.01 -9.63 0.63
C THR A 276 -10.63 -8.78 1.84
N ILE A 277 -9.49 -9.08 2.47
CA ILE A 277 -9.02 -8.39 3.69
C ILE A 277 -8.22 -7.14 3.29
N VAL A 278 -8.58 -5.95 3.79
CA VAL A 278 -7.79 -4.73 3.55
C VAL A 278 -6.87 -4.42 4.72
N VAL A 279 -5.59 -4.20 4.43
CA VAL A 279 -4.54 -3.80 5.37
C VAL A 279 -3.98 -2.46 4.92
N ALA A 280 -3.87 -1.48 5.82
CA ALA A 280 -3.34 -0.16 5.46
C ALA A 280 -2.46 0.48 6.54
N SER A 281 -1.55 1.34 6.09
CA SER A 281 -0.66 2.13 6.94
C SER A 281 -1.43 3.18 7.75
N ALA A 282 -1.03 3.42 9.01
CA ALA A 282 -1.64 4.43 9.88
C ALA A 282 -1.27 5.88 9.54
N GLY A 283 -0.20 6.12 8.77
CA GLY A 283 0.38 7.44 8.48
C GLY A 283 1.56 7.80 9.39
N ASN A 284 2.30 8.84 9.00
CA ASN A 284 3.65 9.16 9.51
C ASN A 284 3.78 10.58 10.09
N GLU A 285 2.72 11.11 10.70
CA GLU A 285 2.62 12.50 11.17
C GLU A 285 2.61 12.63 12.71
N SER A 286 2.79 11.52 13.42
CA SER A 286 2.70 11.34 14.88
C SER A 286 1.41 11.89 15.51
N LEU A 287 0.29 11.79 14.80
CA LEU A 287 -1.01 12.24 15.27
C LEU A 287 -1.73 11.13 16.03
N ASN A 288 -2.37 11.51 17.15
CA ASN A 288 -3.37 10.68 17.79
C ASN A 288 -4.66 10.76 16.97
N LEU A 289 -4.99 9.71 16.23
CA LEU A 289 -6.18 9.60 15.39
C LEU A 289 -7.48 9.72 16.20
N ASP A 290 -7.49 9.37 17.50
CA ASP A 290 -8.65 9.53 18.38
C ASP A 290 -9.02 11.00 18.59
N THR A 291 -8.04 11.91 18.63
CA THR A 291 -8.25 13.35 18.88
C THR A 291 -8.12 14.20 17.62
N PHE A 292 -7.38 13.72 16.61
CA PHE A 292 -7.36 14.30 15.27
C PHE A 292 -8.70 14.12 14.53
N SER A 293 -9.50 13.16 14.97
CA SER A 293 -10.91 12.92 14.56
C SER A 293 -11.83 14.15 14.58
N ASN A 294 -11.41 15.24 15.22
CA ASN A 294 -12.08 16.55 15.22
C ASN A 294 -12.19 17.13 13.80
N ASN A 295 -13.21 16.69 13.07
CA ASN A 295 -13.51 16.93 11.66
C ASN A 295 -12.51 16.39 10.63
N ASN A 296 -11.46 15.65 11.01
CA ASN A 296 -10.50 15.09 10.03
C ASN A 296 -10.39 13.58 10.16
N MET A 297 -10.18 12.88 9.04
CA MET A 297 -10.00 11.43 8.97
C MET A 297 -8.76 11.07 8.17
N HIS A 298 -7.99 10.09 8.62
CA HIS A 298 -6.96 9.45 7.80
C HIS A 298 -7.63 8.37 6.93
N VAL A 299 -7.41 8.38 5.62
CA VAL A 299 -8.03 7.41 4.69
C VAL A 299 -6.98 6.76 3.79
N PRO A 300 -7.07 5.43 3.55
CA PRO A 300 -8.03 4.48 4.12
C PRO A 300 -7.69 4.02 5.54
N GLY A 301 -6.47 4.26 6.05
CA GLY A 301 -5.99 3.66 7.31
C GLY A 301 -6.70 4.07 8.61
N GLY A 302 -7.57 5.08 8.62
CA GLY A 302 -8.42 5.42 9.78
C GLY A 302 -9.84 4.84 9.70
N LEU A 303 -10.15 4.02 8.69
CA LEU A 303 -11.50 3.55 8.43
C LEU A 303 -11.79 2.19 9.10
N PRO A 304 -13.03 1.94 9.57
CA PRO A 304 -13.44 0.63 10.07
C PRO A 304 -13.26 -0.50 9.05
N SER A 305 -13.06 -1.71 9.55
CA SER A 305 -12.80 -2.94 8.75
C SER A 305 -11.50 -2.95 7.94
N VAL A 306 -10.65 -1.93 8.08
CA VAL A 306 -9.25 -1.98 7.68
C VAL A 306 -8.42 -2.53 8.83
N ILE A 307 -7.47 -3.41 8.56
CA ILE A 307 -6.41 -3.74 9.52
C ILE A 307 -5.41 -2.58 9.49
N THR A 308 -5.54 -1.67 10.45
CA THR A 308 -4.75 -0.44 10.53
C THR A 308 -3.41 -0.71 11.22
N VAL A 309 -2.32 -0.31 10.55
CA VAL A 309 -0.96 -0.70 10.95
C VAL A 309 -0.08 0.51 11.30
N ALA A 310 0.26 0.62 12.59
CA ALA A 310 1.31 1.53 13.09
C ALA A 310 2.70 0.89 12.98
N THR A 311 3.77 1.62 13.28
CA THR A 311 5.14 1.08 13.28
C THR A 311 5.92 1.35 14.56
N THR A 312 6.79 0.40 14.89
CA THR A 312 7.70 0.43 16.03
C THR A 312 9.16 0.54 15.62
N ASP A 313 9.95 1.07 16.55
CA ASP A 313 11.40 1.10 16.48
C ASP A 313 12.05 -0.27 16.80
N LYS A 314 13.38 -0.33 16.78
CA LYS A 314 14.14 -1.54 17.17
C LYS A 314 13.77 -2.08 18.55
N ARG A 315 13.51 -1.19 19.51
CA ARG A 315 13.23 -1.49 20.93
C ARG A 315 11.78 -1.92 21.17
N GLY A 316 10.87 -1.73 20.21
CA GLY A 316 9.44 -1.99 20.38
C GLY A 316 8.65 -0.83 20.98
N LYS A 317 9.16 0.40 20.87
CA LYS A 317 8.40 1.63 21.14
C LYS A 317 7.73 2.12 19.85
N LYS A 318 6.65 2.93 19.96
CA LYS A 318 6.11 3.67 18.80
C LYS A 318 7.24 4.41 18.09
N ALA A 319 7.33 4.31 16.77
CA ALA A 319 8.27 5.13 16.00
C ALA A 319 7.91 6.62 16.14
N ASP A 320 8.93 7.49 16.14
CA ASP A 320 8.77 8.93 16.41
C ASP A 320 7.66 9.57 15.57
N TYR A 321 7.56 9.17 14.29
CA TYR A 321 6.58 9.65 13.32
C TYR A 321 5.27 8.85 13.26
N SER A 322 5.15 7.65 13.84
CA SER A 322 3.95 6.81 13.61
C SER A 322 2.70 7.47 14.20
N ASN A 323 1.62 7.54 13.42
CA ASN A 323 0.29 7.82 13.97
C ASN A 323 -0.15 6.69 14.93
N TYR A 324 -1.07 7.01 15.83
CA TYR A 324 -1.53 6.14 16.91
C TYR A 324 -2.98 6.44 17.30
N GLY A 325 -3.62 5.57 18.10
CA GLY A 325 -5.01 5.72 18.55
C GLY A 325 -5.72 4.38 18.75
N SER A 326 -6.96 4.41 19.22
CA SER A 326 -7.82 3.24 19.41
C SER A 326 -8.15 2.47 18.13
N ILE A 327 -8.04 3.12 16.96
CA ILE A 327 -8.26 2.53 15.64
C ILE A 327 -7.11 1.63 15.15
N ILE A 328 -5.91 1.73 15.74
CA ILE A 328 -4.77 0.89 15.34
C ILE A 328 -5.05 -0.56 15.74
N SER A 329 -5.03 -1.48 14.77
CA SER A 329 -5.24 -2.92 15.05
C SER A 329 -3.98 -3.57 15.59
N ILE A 330 -2.83 -3.29 14.96
CA ILE A 330 -1.53 -3.86 15.31
C ILE A 330 -0.40 -2.92 14.85
N SER A 331 0.82 -3.15 15.31
CA SER A 331 2.00 -2.47 14.75
C SER A 331 3.05 -3.48 14.26
N SER A 332 3.92 -3.06 13.36
CA SER A 332 5.01 -3.89 12.84
C SER A 332 6.35 -3.15 12.93
N PRO A 333 7.47 -3.82 13.29
CA PRO A 333 8.75 -3.15 13.53
C PRO A 333 9.47 -2.82 12.23
N THR A 334 9.30 -1.59 11.72
CA THR A 334 9.92 -1.13 10.46
C THR A 334 10.80 0.11 10.59
N GLY A 335 11.02 0.59 11.82
CA GLY A 335 12.08 1.56 12.13
C GLY A 335 11.57 2.92 12.57
N SER A 336 12.49 3.76 13.06
CA SER A 336 12.19 5.13 13.51
C SER A 336 13.26 6.11 13.02
N PHE A 337 13.14 7.40 13.33
CA PHE A 337 14.22 8.35 13.04
C PHE A 337 15.45 8.12 13.96
N GLY A 338 15.25 7.45 15.10
CA GLY A 338 16.27 7.09 16.08
C GLY A 338 16.29 7.98 17.32
N GLU A 339 16.73 7.42 18.45
CA GLU A 339 16.59 8.04 19.79
C GLU A 339 17.27 9.42 19.95
N GLN A 340 18.16 9.81 19.05
CA GLN A 340 18.82 11.13 19.05
C GLN A 340 18.19 12.15 18.08
N TYR A 341 17.21 11.75 17.25
CA TYR A 341 16.62 12.62 16.23
C TYR A 341 16.04 13.91 16.84
N MET A 342 15.24 13.80 17.90
CA MET A 342 14.64 14.95 18.60
C MET A 342 15.66 15.92 19.21
N ALA A 343 16.92 15.50 19.40
CA ALA A 343 18.00 16.33 19.94
C ALA A 343 18.99 16.84 18.87
N THR A 344 18.95 16.30 17.65
CA THR A 344 20.00 16.53 16.63
C THR A 344 19.49 16.85 15.22
N GLY A 345 18.23 16.53 14.91
CA GLY A 345 17.67 16.53 13.56
C GLY A 345 18.25 15.44 12.63
N GLN A 346 19.09 14.52 13.14
CA GLN A 346 19.78 13.52 12.34
C GLN A 346 19.05 12.18 12.40
N ILE A 347 18.70 11.63 11.23
CA ILE A 347 18.09 10.30 11.10
C ILE A 347 19.20 9.26 11.22
N ASP A 348 19.03 8.29 12.12
CA ASP A 348 19.93 7.16 12.24
C ASP A 348 19.61 6.09 11.18
N ALA A 349 20.43 6.04 10.13
CA ALA A 349 20.30 5.05 9.06
C ALA A 349 20.36 3.58 9.56
N ARG A 350 20.81 3.33 10.80
CA ARG A 350 20.78 2.00 11.43
C ARG A 350 19.39 1.63 11.95
N GLU A 351 18.51 2.58 12.23
CA GLU A 351 17.13 2.32 12.69
C GLU A 351 16.19 1.99 11.51
N MET A 352 16.63 2.26 10.28
CA MET A 352 15.96 1.88 9.03
C MET A 352 16.05 0.36 8.79
N MET A 353 15.21 -0.16 7.89
CA MET A 353 15.31 -1.52 7.37
C MET A 353 15.77 -1.55 5.91
N MET A 354 16.43 -2.64 5.52
CA MET A 354 16.70 -2.95 4.11
C MET A 354 15.41 -3.40 3.43
N THR A 355 15.23 -3.04 2.16
CA THR A 355 14.14 -3.54 1.29
C THR A 355 14.54 -3.42 -0.18
N TYR A 356 13.70 -3.88 -1.11
CA TYR A 356 13.99 -3.90 -2.55
C TYR A 356 13.79 -2.51 -3.17
N TYR A 357 14.28 -2.29 -4.39
CA TYR A 357 14.21 -1.01 -5.10
C TYR A 357 14.32 -1.26 -6.62
N PRO A 358 13.75 -0.41 -7.51
CA PRO A 358 13.81 -0.67 -8.95
C PRO A 358 15.23 -0.71 -9.52
N LEU A 359 15.50 -1.67 -10.40
CA LEU A 359 16.74 -1.77 -11.19
C LEU A 359 16.89 -0.64 -12.22
N THR A 360 15.80 0.04 -12.57
CA THR A 360 15.83 1.26 -13.39
C THR A 360 16.38 2.47 -12.63
N LYS A 361 16.55 2.39 -11.31
CA LYS A 361 16.99 3.49 -10.44
C LYS A 361 18.26 3.12 -9.66
N ASP A 362 18.94 4.13 -9.13
CA ASP A 362 20.10 3.96 -8.26
C ASP A 362 19.79 4.52 -6.86
N SER A 363 19.68 3.65 -5.85
CA SER A 363 19.53 4.11 -4.47
C SER A 363 20.87 4.63 -3.95
N LEU A 364 20.96 5.94 -3.71
CA LEU A 364 22.12 6.57 -3.10
C LEU A 364 22.38 5.99 -1.69
N ILE A 365 21.34 5.85 -0.87
CA ILE A 365 21.47 5.34 0.49
C ILE A 365 21.79 3.83 0.52
N GLY A 366 21.21 3.03 -0.39
CA GLY A 366 21.56 1.61 -0.57
C GLY A 366 23.02 1.44 -1.03
N SER A 367 23.48 2.29 -1.95
CA SER A 367 24.88 2.29 -2.41
C SER A 367 25.85 2.64 -1.29
N LEU A 368 25.53 3.65 -0.46
CA LEU A 368 26.31 4.03 0.73
C LEU A 368 26.28 2.94 1.81
N ALA A 369 25.20 2.16 1.92
CA ALA A 369 25.10 0.99 2.80
C ALA A 369 25.80 -0.27 2.25
N GLY A 370 26.40 -0.21 1.05
CA GLY A 370 27.10 -1.34 0.42
C GLY A 370 26.17 -2.43 -0.13
N PHE A 371 24.94 -2.07 -0.46
CA PHE A 371 23.94 -3.00 -1.02
C PHE A 371 24.19 -3.23 -2.53
N PRO A 372 23.85 -4.41 -3.06
CA PRO A 372 23.77 -4.60 -4.50
C PRO A 372 22.64 -3.75 -5.10
N LYS A 373 22.70 -3.48 -6.41
CA LYS A 373 21.61 -2.81 -7.12
C LYS A 373 20.33 -3.65 -7.03
N GLY A 374 19.18 -2.97 -6.93
CA GLY A 374 17.89 -3.59 -6.60
C GLY A 374 17.47 -3.46 -5.14
N TYR A 375 18.23 -2.74 -4.30
CA TYR A 375 17.94 -2.61 -2.87
C TYR A 375 18.18 -1.19 -2.34
N THR A 376 17.47 -0.85 -1.25
CA THR A 376 17.57 0.44 -0.55
C THR A 376 17.43 0.27 0.97
N LEU A 377 17.76 1.32 1.73
CA LEU A 377 17.26 1.51 3.09
C LEU A 377 15.97 2.32 3.06
N SER A 378 15.01 1.98 3.92
CA SER A 378 13.73 2.66 4.08
C SER A 378 13.10 2.37 5.45
N PHE A 379 12.04 3.11 5.81
CA PHE A 379 11.24 2.95 7.02
C PHE A 379 9.86 3.60 6.81
N GLY A 380 8.89 3.28 7.65
CA GLY A 380 7.57 3.92 7.62
C GLY A 380 6.42 2.96 7.97
N THR A 381 5.26 3.52 8.31
CA THR A 381 4.02 2.71 8.40
C THR A 381 3.66 2.06 7.08
N SER A 382 4.12 2.62 5.95
CA SER A 382 4.04 2.07 4.60
C SER A 382 4.83 0.77 4.39
N LEU A 383 5.86 0.50 5.20
CA LEU A 383 6.52 -0.82 5.26
C LEU A 383 5.91 -1.73 6.33
N ALA A 384 5.22 -1.17 7.32
CA ALA A 384 4.57 -1.94 8.37
C ALA A 384 3.31 -2.66 7.86
N ALA A 385 2.49 -1.98 7.04
CA ALA A 385 1.34 -2.57 6.35
C ALA A 385 1.70 -3.86 5.56
N PRO A 386 2.69 -3.88 4.64
CA PRO A 386 3.05 -5.08 3.86
C PRO A 386 3.59 -6.21 4.73
N ALA A 387 4.20 -5.91 5.88
CA ALA A 387 4.59 -6.93 6.83
C ALA A 387 3.36 -7.61 7.47
N VAL A 388 2.32 -6.85 7.82
CA VAL A 388 1.04 -7.41 8.30
C VAL A 388 0.31 -8.15 7.19
N SER A 389 0.26 -7.62 5.96
CA SER A 389 -0.31 -8.30 4.79
C SER A 389 0.34 -9.66 4.54
N ALA A 390 1.67 -9.75 4.64
CA ALA A 390 2.39 -11.02 4.56
C ALA A 390 2.04 -11.98 5.72
N ALA A 391 1.88 -11.49 6.95
CA ALA A 391 1.48 -12.31 8.09
C ALA A 391 0.03 -12.82 7.98
N VAL A 392 -0.89 -12.01 7.44
CA VAL A 392 -2.26 -12.44 7.11
C VAL A 392 -2.22 -13.52 6.03
N ALA A 393 -1.36 -13.39 5.01
CA ALA A 393 -1.21 -14.43 3.99
C ALA A 393 -0.68 -15.76 4.56
N VAL A 394 0.22 -15.72 5.54
CA VAL A 394 0.64 -16.91 6.27
C VAL A 394 -0.56 -17.56 6.98
N ILE A 395 -1.31 -16.78 7.76
CA ILE A 395 -2.48 -17.27 8.51
C ILE A 395 -3.53 -17.89 7.58
N LEU A 396 -3.79 -17.28 6.42
CA LEU A 396 -4.70 -17.84 5.41
C LEU A 396 -4.14 -19.13 4.77
N SER A 397 -2.85 -19.17 4.43
CA SER A 397 -2.21 -20.36 3.81
C SER A 397 -2.13 -21.58 4.74
N GLU A 398 -2.09 -21.36 6.06
CA GLU A 398 -2.09 -22.44 7.06
C GLU A 398 -3.52 -22.85 7.50
N ASN A 399 -4.55 -22.03 7.24
CA ASN A 399 -5.94 -22.29 7.65
C ASN A 399 -6.74 -23.01 6.56
N SER A 400 -6.93 -24.32 6.70
CA SER A 400 -7.69 -25.16 5.75
C SER A 400 -9.18 -24.81 5.62
N ALA A 401 -9.75 -24.01 6.52
CA ALA A 401 -11.11 -23.49 6.39
C ALA A 401 -11.18 -22.16 5.62
N GLN A 402 -10.03 -21.52 5.34
CA GLN A 402 -9.91 -20.15 4.82
C GLN A 402 -10.91 -19.17 5.46
N ASP A 403 -10.94 -19.11 6.79
CA ASP A 403 -11.73 -18.09 7.48
C ASP A 403 -11.11 -16.71 7.23
N ARG A 404 -11.89 -15.83 6.58
CA ARG A 404 -11.48 -14.49 6.13
C ARG A 404 -12.16 -13.38 6.91
N ASP A 405 -12.85 -13.70 8.02
CA ASP A 405 -13.40 -12.66 8.87
C ASP A 405 -12.27 -11.79 9.48
N VAL A 406 -12.42 -10.47 9.39
CA VAL A 406 -11.38 -9.52 9.78
C VAL A 406 -11.15 -9.50 11.29
N GLU A 407 -12.19 -9.71 12.11
CA GLU A 407 -12.04 -9.78 13.56
C GLU A 407 -11.33 -11.08 13.96
N HIS A 408 -11.67 -12.21 13.34
CA HIS A 408 -10.96 -13.47 13.53
C HIS A 408 -9.48 -13.39 13.10
N ILE A 409 -9.18 -12.75 11.97
CA ILE A 409 -7.80 -12.55 11.50
C ILE A 409 -7.01 -11.62 12.45
N ILE A 410 -7.62 -10.53 12.93
CA ILE A 410 -7.03 -9.67 13.97
C ILE A 410 -6.75 -10.49 15.24
N LEU A 411 -7.67 -11.35 15.69
CA LEU A 411 -7.46 -12.22 16.86
C LEU A 411 -6.30 -13.22 16.68
N GLN A 412 -6.04 -13.70 15.46
CA GLN A 412 -4.86 -14.55 15.19
C GLN A 412 -3.56 -13.73 15.16
N LEU A 413 -3.56 -12.54 14.54
CA LEU A 413 -2.43 -11.60 14.59
C LEU A 413 -2.09 -11.21 16.04
N MET A 414 -3.11 -10.94 16.88
CA MET A 414 -2.98 -10.66 18.31
C MET A 414 -2.29 -11.82 19.06
N ARG A 415 -2.76 -13.06 18.88
CA ARG A 415 -2.20 -14.26 19.53
C ARG A 415 -0.74 -14.49 19.16
N ASN A 416 -0.37 -14.18 17.92
CA ASN A 416 1.01 -14.32 17.45
C ASN A 416 1.90 -13.16 17.90
N SER A 417 1.36 -11.96 18.12
CA SER A 417 2.13 -10.74 18.46
C SER A 417 3.02 -10.86 19.70
N GLU A 418 4.02 -10.00 19.78
CA GLU A 418 4.69 -9.67 21.04
C GLU A 418 3.85 -8.61 21.78
N GLN A 419 3.55 -8.86 23.05
CA GLN A 419 2.77 -7.93 23.87
C GLN A 419 3.63 -6.75 24.34
N PHE A 420 3.05 -5.56 24.38
CA PHE A 420 3.72 -4.37 24.91
C PHE A 420 3.71 -4.34 26.44
N ASN A 421 4.69 -3.63 27.01
CA ASN A 421 4.62 -3.19 28.40
C ASN A 421 3.54 -2.11 28.56
N SER A 422 3.06 -1.90 29.78
CA SER A 422 1.92 -1.02 30.14
C SER A 422 1.99 0.44 29.63
N ASP A 423 3.18 0.89 29.25
CA ASP A 423 3.49 2.30 29.00
C ASP A 423 3.53 2.62 27.49
N SER A 424 3.10 1.69 26.63
CA SER A 424 2.96 1.93 25.19
C SER A 424 1.79 2.86 24.88
N GLU A 425 2.05 3.92 24.09
CA GLU A 425 1.02 4.65 23.36
C GLU A 425 0.16 3.71 22.51
N SER A 426 -1.08 4.09 22.17
CA SER A 426 -2.08 3.24 21.50
C SER A 426 -1.68 2.81 20.08
N ILE A 427 -0.82 1.80 19.95
CA ILE A 427 -0.29 1.26 18.68
C ILE A 427 -0.81 -0.14 18.37
N GLY A 428 -2.06 -0.38 18.79
CA GLY A 428 -2.77 -1.65 18.61
C GLY A 428 -2.38 -2.72 19.62
N TYR A 429 -2.88 -3.93 19.39
CA TYR A 429 -2.88 -5.01 20.38
C TYR A 429 -1.52 -5.69 20.61
N GLY A 430 -0.45 -5.28 19.92
CA GLY A 430 0.89 -5.86 20.03
C GLY A 430 1.79 -5.52 18.83
N GLU A 431 3.02 -6.01 18.88
CA GLU A 431 4.00 -5.91 17.81
C GLU A 431 4.04 -7.20 16.99
N LEU A 432 3.95 -7.10 15.66
CA LEU A 432 3.78 -8.23 14.75
C LEU A 432 4.85 -9.33 14.90
N ARG A 433 4.39 -10.58 14.90
CA ARG A 433 5.22 -11.76 14.68
C ARG A 433 4.51 -12.74 13.74
N ILE A 434 5.31 -13.53 13.03
CA ILE A 434 4.93 -14.78 12.37
C ILE A 434 5.52 -15.89 13.25
N ARG A 435 4.69 -16.81 13.75
CA ARG A 435 5.03 -17.76 14.83
C ARG A 435 4.69 -19.21 14.54
#